data_AF-A0A023FFB9-F1
#
_entry.id   AF-A0A023FFB9-F1
#
_cell.length_a   1.000
_cell.length_b   1.000
_cell.length_c   1.000
_cell.angle_alpha   90.00
_cell.angle_beta   90.00
_cell.angle_gamma   90.00
#
_symmetry.space_group_name_H-M   'P 1'
#
loop_
_entity.id
_entity.type
_entity.pdbx_description
1 polymer ?
#
loop_
_entity_poly.entity_id
_entity_poly.type
_entity_poly.pdbx_seq_one_letter_code
_entity_poly.pdbx_strand_id
1 'polypeptide(L)'
;MRSFTSLALLAFIAGTVVLVAAAKKRKGVIEMSIDKEDFVGSGNECRPNKRGICPRTACYCRPPLADYIRDDRDHYFFSDTHNQCVKSKENLGDGCNSFKSMSECKQKCVRKRPAMKPLPRKNEN
;
A
#
# COMPACT_ATOMS: atom_id res chain seq x y z
N MET A 1 -46.47 -14.20 26.51
CA MET A 1 -45.48 -14.95 25.69
C MET A 1 -45.22 -14.37 24.28
N ARG A 2 -46.01 -13.40 23.78
CA ARG A 2 -45.80 -12.79 22.43
C ARG A 2 -44.69 -11.71 22.35
N SER A 3 -44.11 -11.30 23.48
CA SER A 3 -43.16 -10.18 23.56
C SER A 3 -41.71 -10.57 23.27
N PHE A 4 -41.32 -11.82 23.54
CA PHE A 4 -39.92 -12.26 23.40
C PHE A 4 -39.51 -12.55 21.95
N THR A 5 -40.46 -12.98 21.11
CA THR A 5 -40.21 -13.26 19.69
C THR A 5 -39.93 -11.98 18.88
N SER A 6 -40.60 -10.86 19.21
CA SER A 6 -40.33 -9.57 18.56
C SER A 6 -38.95 -9.00 18.91
N LEU A 7 -38.49 -9.17 20.15
CA LEU A 7 -37.17 -8.68 20.57
C LEU A 7 -36.02 -9.44 19.87
N ALA A 8 -36.15 -10.76 19.74
CA ALA A 8 -35.15 -11.57 19.05
C ALA A 8 -35.05 -11.22 17.56
N LEU A 9 -36.19 -10.98 16.90
CA LEU A 9 -36.22 -10.57 15.50
C LEU A 9 -35.53 -9.21 15.29
N LEU A 10 -35.79 -8.25 16.17
CA LEU A 10 -35.17 -6.91 16.14
C LEU A 10 -33.65 -6.98 16.38
N ALA A 11 -33.19 -7.78 17.35
CA ALA A 11 -31.78 -7.99 17.60
C ALA A 11 -31.06 -8.63 16.39
N PHE A 12 -31.73 -9.57 15.70
CA PHE A 12 -31.21 -10.22 14.51
C PHE A 12 -31.10 -9.24 13.33
N ILE A 13 -32.12 -8.40 13.11
CA ILE A 13 -32.11 -7.36 12.07
C ILE A 13 -31.05 -6.29 12.37
N ALA A 14 -30.92 -5.86 13.62
CA ALA A 14 -29.87 -4.91 14.01
C ALA A 14 -28.46 -5.50 13.78
N GLY A 15 -28.25 -6.78 14.13
CA GLY A 15 -26.99 -7.48 13.92
C GLY A 15 -26.61 -7.59 12.44
N THR A 16 -27.55 -7.90 11.55
CA THR A 16 -27.29 -8.00 10.11
C THR A 16 -26.99 -6.63 9.48
N VAL A 17 -27.67 -5.56 9.90
CA VAL A 17 -27.40 -4.20 9.43
C VAL A 17 -25.99 -3.73 9.82
N VAL A 18 -25.55 -4.03 11.05
CA VAL A 18 -24.19 -3.69 11.52
C VAL A 18 -23.11 -4.45 10.73
N LEU A 19 -23.34 -5.74 10.44
CA LEU A 19 -22.42 -6.56 9.63
C LEU A 19 -22.30 -6.04 8.19
N VAL A 20 -23.42 -5.66 7.56
CA VAL A 20 -23.44 -5.10 6.20
C VAL A 20 -22.76 -3.72 6.15
N ALA A 21 -22.97 -2.88 7.17
CA ALA A 21 -22.31 -1.59 7.27
C ALA A 21 -20.78 -1.73 7.45
N ALA A 22 -20.33 -2.70 8.25
CA ALA A 22 -18.91 -3.01 8.42
C ALA A 22 -18.28 -3.55 7.13
N ALA A 23 -19.00 -4.38 6.35
CA ALA A 23 -18.54 -4.91 5.08
C ALA A 23 -18.40 -3.84 3.98
N LYS A 24 -19.29 -2.84 3.95
CA LYS A 24 -19.20 -1.70 3.02
C LYS A 24 -18.02 -0.77 3.31
N LYS A 25 -17.42 -0.81 4.51
CA LYS A 25 -16.22 -0.04 4.87
C LYS A 25 -14.91 -0.66 4.35
N ARG A 26 -14.95 -1.47 3.28
CA ARG A 26 -13.75 -1.81 2.51
C ARG A 26 -13.25 -0.53 1.84
N LYS A 27 -12.31 0.15 2.49
CA LYS A 27 -11.52 1.25 1.91
C LYS A 27 -11.11 0.83 0.50
N GLY A 28 -11.57 1.58 -0.51
CA GLY A 28 -11.14 1.38 -1.88
C GLY A 28 -9.61 1.44 -1.96
N VAL A 29 -9.03 0.67 -2.88
CA VAL A 29 -7.61 0.76 -3.18
C VAL A 29 -7.36 2.16 -3.75
N ILE A 30 -6.50 2.93 -3.10
CA ILE A 30 -6.13 4.27 -3.58
C ILE A 30 -5.20 4.09 -4.77
N GLU A 31 -5.55 4.69 -5.90
CA GLU A 31 -4.73 4.72 -7.11
C GLU A 31 -3.96 6.04 -7.20
N MET A 32 -2.65 5.98 -7.43
CA MET A 32 -1.75 7.12 -7.43
C MET A 32 -0.81 7.10 -8.63
N SER A 33 -0.46 8.30 -9.10
CA SER A 33 0.66 8.51 -10.03
C SER A 33 1.99 8.54 -9.29
N ILE A 34 3.08 8.29 -10.00
CA ILE A 34 4.44 8.29 -9.43
C ILE A 34 5.08 9.67 -9.61
N ASP A 35 5.03 10.50 -8.57
CA ASP A 35 5.84 11.71 -8.51
C ASP A 35 7.26 11.40 -8.02
N LYS A 36 8.29 12.03 -8.59
CA LYS A 36 9.68 11.82 -8.16
C LYS A 36 9.92 12.34 -6.74
N GLU A 37 9.20 13.39 -6.36
CA GLU A 37 9.41 14.14 -5.12
C GLU A 37 8.87 13.40 -3.89
N ASP A 38 8.04 12.37 -4.10
CA ASP A 38 7.43 11.53 -3.07
C ASP A 38 8.39 10.48 -2.48
N PHE A 39 9.61 10.35 -3.00
CA PHE A 39 10.53 9.27 -2.66
C PHE A 39 11.90 9.80 -2.23
N VAL A 40 12.36 9.35 -1.06
CA VAL A 40 13.61 9.79 -0.44
C VAL A 40 14.78 8.82 -0.65
N GLY A 41 14.49 7.59 -1.09
CA GLY A 41 15.49 6.55 -1.31
C GLY A 41 16.26 6.74 -2.61
N SER A 42 17.58 6.52 -2.58
CA SER A 42 18.45 6.66 -3.76
C SER A 42 19.62 5.66 -3.82
N GLY A 43 20.15 5.47 -5.04
CA GLY A 43 21.38 4.70 -5.27
C GLY A 43 21.25 3.21 -4.92
N ASN A 44 22.20 2.72 -4.11
CA ASN A 44 22.32 1.29 -3.80
C ASN A 44 21.19 0.77 -2.90
N GLU A 45 20.48 1.64 -2.18
CA GLU A 45 19.34 1.23 -1.34
C GLU A 45 18.06 0.97 -2.14
N CYS A 46 18.08 1.27 -3.45
CA CYS A 46 16.97 1.05 -4.37
C CYS A 46 17.20 -0.11 -5.34
N ARG A 47 18.39 -0.72 -5.27
CA ARG A 47 18.79 -1.80 -6.18
C ARG A 47 18.88 -3.11 -5.41
N PRO A 48 18.49 -4.23 -6.04
CA PRO A 48 18.79 -5.52 -5.47
C PRO A 48 20.30 -5.72 -5.36
N ASN A 49 20.73 -6.45 -4.33
CA ASN A 49 22.13 -6.84 -4.20
C ASN A 49 22.54 -7.86 -5.28
N LYS A 50 23.81 -8.30 -5.27
CA LYS A 50 24.34 -9.30 -6.23
C LYS A 50 23.57 -10.64 -6.26
N ARG A 51 22.74 -10.92 -5.25
CA ARG A 51 21.89 -12.13 -5.15
C ARG A 51 20.45 -11.87 -5.57
N GLY A 52 20.13 -10.69 -6.11
CA GLY A 52 18.77 -10.31 -6.48
C GLY A 52 17.88 -9.88 -5.31
N ILE A 53 18.43 -9.72 -4.10
CA ILE A 53 17.64 -9.43 -2.89
C ILE A 53 17.54 -7.92 -2.71
N CYS A 54 16.31 -7.42 -2.65
CA CYS A 54 16.02 -6.02 -2.36
C CYS A 54 16.28 -5.67 -0.89
N PRO A 55 17.01 -4.57 -0.61
CA PRO A 55 17.16 -4.07 0.75
C PRO A 55 15.80 -3.60 1.28
N ARG A 56 15.60 -3.70 2.59
CA ARG A 56 14.31 -3.34 3.20
C ARG A 56 13.97 -1.85 3.03
N THR A 57 14.99 -1.00 3.07
CA THR A 57 14.85 0.46 2.85
C THR A 57 14.36 0.82 1.45
N ALA A 58 14.32 -0.13 0.51
CA ALA A 58 13.82 0.12 -0.83
C ALA A 58 12.34 0.49 -0.89
N CYS A 59 11.56 0.27 0.18
CA CYS A 59 10.20 0.81 0.30
C CYS A 59 10.13 2.34 0.14
N TYR A 60 11.23 3.06 0.36
CA TYR A 60 11.33 4.51 0.20
C TYR A 60 11.84 4.94 -1.17
N CYS A 61 12.09 3.99 -2.07
CA CYS A 61 12.63 4.26 -3.40
C CYS A 61 11.52 4.46 -4.41
N ARG A 62 11.80 5.29 -5.41
CA ARG A 62 10.90 5.45 -6.55
C ARG A 62 10.76 4.12 -7.31
N PRO A 63 9.54 3.59 -7.50
CA PRO A 63 9.34 2.43 -8.35
C PRO A 63 9.73 2.75 -9.81
N PRO A 64 10.42 1.84 -10.50
CA PRO A 64 10.70 2.01 -11.92
C PRO A 64 9.42 1.90 -12.74
N LEU A 65 9.33 2.70 -13.80
CA LEU A 65 8.29 2.54 -14.82
C LEU A 65 8.70 1.40 -15.77
N ALA A 66 7.71 0.65 -16.24
CA ALA A 66 7.94 -0.35 -17.28
C ALA A 66 8.17 0.36 -18.62
N ASP A 67 9.11 -0.17 -19.39
CA ASP A 67 9.41 0.21 -20.77
C ASP A 67 8.49 -0.50 -21.79
N TYR A 68 7.68 -1.46 -21.33
CA TYR A 68 6.70 -2.18 -22.13
C TYR A 68 5.35 -2.29 -21.40
N ILE A 69 4.29 -2.56 -22.18
CA ILE A 69 2.96 -2.81 -21.63
C ILE A 69 2.98 -4.19 -20.96
N ARG A 70 2.70 -4.23 -19.66
CA ARG A 70 2.48 -5.47 -18.91
C ARG A 70 0.99 -5.78 -18.87
N ASP A 71 0.64 -7.04 -19.12
CA ASP A 71 -0.76 -7.50 -19.03
C ASP A 71 -1.28 -7.47 -17.57
N ASP A 72 -0.37 -7.59 -16.60
CA ASP A 72 -0.65 -7.38 -15.18
C ASP A 72 -0.78 -5.87 -14.90
N ARG A 73 -2.02 -5.36 -14.90
CA ARG A 73 -2.31 -3.93 -14.63
C ARG A 73 -2.24 -3.58 -13.15
N ASP A 74 -2.29 -4.57 -12.26
CA ASP A 74 -2.39 -4.34 -10.82
C ASP A 74 -1.00 -4.35 -10.17
N HIS A 75 -0.28 -3.25 -10.37
CA HIS A 75 0.98 -3.00 -9.69
C HIS A 75 0.80 -2.05 -8.50
N TYR A 76 1.50 -2.34 -7.41
CA TYR A 76 1.41 -1.61 -6.16
C TYR A 76 2.79 -1.11 -5.73
N PHE A 77 2.82 0.03 -5.04
CA PHE A 77 4.03 0.57 -4.43
C PHE A 77 3.72 1.17 -3.07
N PHE A 78 4.74 1.35 -2.23
CA PHE A 78 4.60 2.09 -0.97
C PHE A 78 4.85 3.57 -1.22
N SER A 79 3.88 4.41 -0.86
CA SER A 79 4.04 5.88 -0.81
C SER A 79 4.37 6.28 0.62
N ASP A 80 5.54 6.89 0.81
CA ASP A 80 5.95 7.39 2.12
C ASP A 80 5.14 8.62 2.54
N THR A 81 4.86 9.53 1.59
CA THR A 81 4.00 10.71 1.76
C THR A 81 2.63 10.35 2.34
N HIS A 82 2.06 9.22 1.91
CA HIS A 82 0.74 8.73 2.38
C HIS A 82 0.85 7.61 3.42
N ASN A 83 2.07 7.20 3.75
CA ASN A 83 2.39 6.09 4.66
C ASN A 83 1.55 4.82 4.42
N GLN A 84 1.35 4.45 3.16
CA GLN A 84 0.53 3.30 2.79
C GLN A 84 0.92 2.72 1.42
N CYS A 85 0.52 1.47 1.22
CA CYS A 85 0.57 0.84 -0.09
C CYS A 85 -0.59 1.31 -0.95
N VAL A 86 -0.28 1.71 -2.18
CA VAL A 86 -1.22 2.24 -3.17
C VAL A 86 -1.06 1.49 -4.48
N LYS A 87 -2.09 1.52 -5.32
CA LYS A 87 -2.03 0.99 -6.67
C LYS A 87 -1.48 2.08 -7.60
N SER A 88 -0.62 1.69 -8.53
CA SER A 88 -0.06 2.57 -9.54
C SER A 88 -1.07 2.85 -10.65
N LYS A 89 -1.14 4.10 -11.12
CA LYS A 89 -1.84 4.46 -12.36
C LYS A 89 -1.00 4.11 -13.59
N GLU A 90 0.32 4.09 -13.44
CA GLU A 90 1.29 3.75 -14.46
C GLU A 90 1.71 2.27 -14.38
N ASN A 91 2.19 1.70 -15.49
CA ASN A 91 2.79 0.38 -15.47
C ASN A 91 4.13 0.39 -14.76
N LEU A 92 4.26 -0.42 -13.70
CA LEU A 92 5.51 -0.56 -12.97
C LEU A 92 6.41 -1.62 -13.58
N GLY A 93 7.68 -1.28 -13.73
CA GLY A 93 8.74 -2.23 -14.03
C GLY A 93 9.11 -3.04 -12.79
N ASP A 94 10.02 -3.99 -12.97
CA ASP A 94 10.56 -4.76 -11.85
C ASP A 94 11.51 -3.89 -11.04
N GLY A 95 11.10 -3.61 -9.81
CA GLY A 95 11.86 -2.79 -8.88
C GLY A 95 11.57 -3.18 -7.44
N CYS A 96 12.42 -2.71 -6.53
CA CYS A 96 12.31 -3.10 -5.13
C CYS A 96 11.13 -2.45 -4.38
N ASN A 97 10.54 -1.37 -4.91
CA ASN A 97 9.28 -0.79 -4.46
C ASN A 97 8.12 -1.08 -5.45
N SER A 98 8.22 -2.14 -6.25
CA SER A 98 7.17 -2.58 -7.18
C SER A 98 6.66 -3.95 -6.73
N PHE A 99 5.36 -4.06 -6.50
CA PHE A 99 4.73 -5.29 -5.99
C PHE A 99 3.57 -5.72 -6.88
N LYS A 100 3.36 -7.04 -6.99
CA LYS A 100 2.24 -7.61 -7.78
C LYS A 100 0.93 -7.68 -6.99
N SER A 101 0.99 -7.46 -5.67
CA SER A 101 -0.19 -7.45 -4.84
C SER A 101 -0.10 -6.47 -3.69
N MET A 102 -1.26 -5.94 -3.31
CA MET A 102 -1.41 -5.10 -2.11
C MET A 102 -0.93 -5.83 -0.85
N SER A 103 -1.15 -7.14 -0.76
CA SER A 103 -0.73 -7.96 0.39
C SER A 103 0.80 -8.01 0.51
N GLU A 104 1.48 -8.26 -0.61
CA GLU A 104 2.95 -8.28 -0.67
C GLU A 104 3.55 -6.94 -0.24
N CYS A 105 3.03 -5.83 -0.78
CA CYS A 105 3.47 -4.49 -0.39
C CYS A 105 3.30 -4.27 1.13
N LYS A 106 2.11 -4.57 1.68
CA LYS A 106 1.85 -4.40 3.12
C LYS A 106 2.75 -5.26 3.98
N GLN A 107 3.03 -6.49 3.57
CA GLN A 107 3.91 -7.39 4.30
C GLN A 107 5.35 -6.87 4.36
N LYS A 108 5.85 -6.30 3.26
CA LYS A 108 7.22 -5.80 3.16
C LYS A 108 7.39 -4.40 3.77
N CYS A 109 6.50 -3.47 3.46
CA CYS A 109 6.70 -2.05 3.74
C CYS A 109 5.88 -1.50 4.92
N VAL A 110 4.73 -2.11 5.26
CA VAL A 110 3.88 -1.61 6.36
C VAL A 110 4.12 -2.40 7.65
N ARG A 111 3.96 -3.73 7.62
CA ARG A 111 4.15 -4.59 8.80
C ARG A 111 5.60 -4.67 9.25
N LYS A 112 6.50 -4.60 8.29
CA LYS A 112 7.95 -4.70 8.45
C LYS A 112 8.61 -3.37 8.05
N ARG A 113 7.99 -2.24 8.44
CA ARG A 113 8.48 -0.91 8.07
C ARG A 113 9.95 -0.73 8.49
N PRO A 114 10.86 -0.40 7.57
CA PRO A 114 12.24 -0.07 7.91
C PRO A 114 12.28 1.27 8.64
N ALA A 115 13.25 1.47 9.54
CA ALA A 115 13.50 2.80 10.09
C ALA A 115 13.75 3.78 8.93
N MET A 116 12.96 4.85 8.89
CA MET A 116 13.13 5.93 7.93
C MET A 116 14.39 6.71 8.32
N LYS A 117 15.28 6.98 7.37
CA LYS A 117 16.37 7.93 7.63
C LYS A 117 15.73 9.30 7.86
N PRO A 118 16.18 10.09 8.86
CA PRO A 118 15.74 11.46 8.98
C PRO A 118 16.00 12.17 7.67
N LEU A 119 14.98 12.84 7.12
CA LEU A 119 15.19 13.79 6.04
C LEU A 119 16.23 14.81 6.52
N PRO A 120 17.25 15.17 5.71
CA PRO A 120 18.05 16.34 6.02
C PRO A 120 17.09 17.51 6.16
N ARG A 121 17.12 18.21 7.30
CA ARG A 121 16.35 19.43 7.49
C ARG A 121 16.72 20.34 6.31
N LYS A 122 15.74 20.71 5.48
CA LYS A 122 15.93 21.85 4.56
C LYS A 122 16.27 23.02 5.48
N ASN A 123 17.51 23.52 5.42
CA ASN A 123 17.80 24.83 5.97
C ASN A 123 17.03 25.81 5.09
N GLU A 124 15.94 26.37 5.61
CA GLU A 124 15.39 27.63 5.12
C GLU A 124 16.50 28.66 5.24
N ASN A 125 17.00 29.13 4.09
CA ASN A 125 17.75 30.37 3.94
C ASN A 125 16.88 31.34 3.15
#